data_AF-A0AA97H3J6-F1
#
_entry.id   AF-A0AA97H3J6-F1
#
_cell.length_a   1.000
_cell.length_b   1.000
_cell.length_c   1.000
_cell.angle_alpha   90.00
_cell.angle_beta   90.00
_cell.angle_gamma   90.00
#
_symmetry.space_group_name_H-M   'P 1'
#
loop_
_entity.id
_entity.type
_entity.pdbx_description
1 polymer ?
#
loop_
_entity_poly.entity_id
_entity_poly.type
_entity_poly.pdbx_seq_one_letter_code
_entity_poly.pdbx_strand_id
1 'polypeptide(L)'
;MRYYSENNSPWPCGFDEKFPRSCSSYLRAKKLVDENFCAEHPTWFHVPVNDARLMDFTLSFIELYCADSFGHEFVTIPCYNRKKVFAFDTEEFMKHAIIFEIPYGHRSKYFEMLNKINARLPIQDCMTLFVNNVPYDLHFLVSIETTDESVRDFVCQQISSLKLFQIHSKGMDELFRETAARKWNIRQPWPGQADIEFQVAGFFSFPEVDELKQKGYDLYFQADRPRLFISYCHTDKALVYDFTERMESCGIDFWIDKKDLESGKPLLRSILQGISECDIAISFVSKAMVHSNFAQAELEHILDALIKKEKMWCFVRVDDVDVNSVMPCLSTYTYIDYAAEHDLDAVVKDVLTKHKRAHEAKLGYSVEL
;
A
#
# COMPACT_ATOMS: atom_id res chain seq x y z
N MET A 1 -15.83 -8.12 29.33
CA MET A 1 -14.36 -8.29 29.35
C MET A 1 -13.80 -7.40 30.45
N ARG A 2 -13.24 -8.01 31.51
CA ARG A 2 -12.42 -7.27 32.47
C ARG A 2 -11.06 -7.07 31.80
N TYR A 3 -10.64 -5.82 31.65
CA TYR A 3 -9.30 -5.46 31.19
C TYR A 3 -8.30 -5.90 32.26
N TYR A 4 -7.48 -6.90 31.98
CA TYR A 4 -6.30 -7.20 32.79
C TYR A 4 -5.14 -6.38 32.22
N SER A 5 -4.78 -5.32 32.93
CA SER A 5 -3.55 -4.55 32.73
C SER A 5 -2.34 -5.37 33.20
N GLU A 6 -1.18 -5.20 32.54
CA GLU A 6 0.09 -5.95 32.69
C GLU A 6 0.76 -5.95 34.09
N ASN A 7 0.05 -5.63 35.17
CA ASN A 7 0.50 -5.82 36.55
C ASN A 7 -0.62 -6.29 37.50
N ASN A 8 -1.76 -6.71 36.96
CA ASN A 8 -2.81 -7.34 37.75
C ASN A 8 -2.78 -8.84 37.51
N SER A 9 -1.99 -9.54 38.32
CA SER A 9 -2.54 -10.74 38.93
C SER A 9 -3.96 -10.38 39.42
N PRO A 10 -5.00 -11.21 39.21
CA PRO A 10 -6.33 -10.96 39.77
C PRO A 10 -6.31 -10.83 41.31
N TRP A 11 -5.18 -11.09 41.93
CA TRP A 11 -4.90 -10.98 43.35
C TRP A 11 -4.11 -9.68 43.63
N PRO A 12 -4.61 -8.80 44.52
CA PRO A 12 -3.94 -7.54 44.86
C PRO A 12 -2.48 -7.76 45.25
N CYS A 13 -1.59 -6.93 44.71
CA CYS A 13 -0.18 -6.87 45.07
C CYS A 13 -0.06 -6.77 46.60
N GLY A 14 0.49 -7.82 47.25
CA GLY A 14 0.63 -7.90 48.70
C GLY A 14 0.01 -9.13 49.39
N PHE A 15 -0.51 -10.11 48.64
CA PHE A 15 -0.89 -11.40 49.24
C PHE A 15 0.34 -12.29 49.44
N ASP A 16 0.78 -12.39 50.70
CA ASP A 16 1.79 -13.34 51.18
C ASP A 16 1.55 -14.76 50.61
N GLU A 17 2.65 -15.47 50.32
CA GLU A 17 2.79 -16.83 49.74
C GLU A 17 2.06 -17.98 50.47
N LYS A 18 1.06 -17.68 51.30
CA LYS A 18 0.32 -18.63 52.14
C LYS A 18 -1.18 -18.41 52.12
N PHE A 19 -1.78 -18.16 50.96
CA PHE A 19 -3.20 -18.58 50.82
C PHE A 19 -3.19 -20.11 50.93
N PRO A 20 -3.90 -20.72 51.91
CA PRO A 20 -3.67 -22.13 52.17
C PRO A 20 -4.18 -22.91 50.96
N ARG A 21 -3.25 -23.48 50.18
CA ARG A 21 -3.49 -24.61 49.26
C ARG A 21 -4.05 -25.84 50.02
N SER A 22 -4.28 -25.69 51.33
CA SER A 22 -5.03 -26.57 52.22
C SER A 22 -6.47 -26.12 52.54
N CYS A 23 -6.96 -25.02 51.96
CA CYS A 23 -8.33 -24.56 52.17
C CYS A 23 -9.33 -25.48 51.43
N SER A 24 -10.55 -25.60 51.98
CA SER A 24 -11.57 -26.52 51.44
C SER A 24 -11.94 -26.23 49.99
N SER A 25 -11.95 -24.96 49.58
CA SER A 25 -12.25 -24.55 48.21
C SER A 25 -11.15 -24.97 47.22
N TYR A 26 -9.88 -24.81 47.59
CA TYR A 26 -8.75 -25.24 46.77
C TYR A 26 -8.69 -26.77 46.66
N LEU A 27 -8.88 -27.50 47.77
CA LEU A 27 -8.93 -28.97 47.75
C LEU A 27 -10.10 -29.51 46.92
N ARG A 28 -11.23 -28.78 46.92
CA ARG A 28 -12.38 -29.11 46.06
C ARG A 28 -12.07 -28.87 44.59
N ALA A 29 -11.42 -27.75 44.25
CA ALA A 29 -10.98 -27.46 42.89
C ALA A 29 -9.98 -28.52 42.39
N LYS A 30 -8.99 -28.87 43.21
CA LYS A 30 -8.05 -29.97 42.97
C LYS A 30 -8.77 -31.26 42.59
N LYS A 31 -9.70 -31.73 43.43
CA LYS A 31 -10.46 -32.96 43.17
C LYS A 31 -11.20 -32.91 41.83
N LEU A 32 -11.83 -31.78 41.53
CA LEU A 32 -12.59 -31.59 40.29
C LEU A 32 -11.70 -31.61 39.05
N VAL A 33 -10.52 -30.99 39.11
CA VAL A 33 -9.56 -30.98 38.00
C VAL A 33 -8.95 -32.37 37.82
N ASP A 34 -8.43 -32.99 38.89
CA ASP A 34 -7.79 -34.31 38.83
C ASP A 34 -8.74 -35.41 38.29
N GLU A 35 -10.04 -35.32 38.58
CA GLU A 35 -11.05 -36.29 38.11
C GLU A 35 -11.46 -36.10 36.64
N ASN A 36 -11.27 -34.91 36.06
CA ASN A 36 -11.81 -34.55 34.74
C ASN A 36 -10.75 -34.13 33.72
N PHE A 37 -9.50 -33.96 34.14
CA PHE A 37 -8.37 -33.67 33.26
C PHE A 37 -8.06 -34.88 32.38
N CYS A 38 -7.74 -34.63 31.11
CA CYS A 38 -7.38 -35.64 30.13
C CYS A 38 -5.99 -35.34 29.57
N ALA A 39 -5.01 -36.22 29.82
CA ALA A 39 -3.63 -36.04 29.36
C ALA A 39 -3.48 -36.04 27.83
N GLU A 40 -4.44 -36.63 27.09
CA GLU A 40 -4.45 -36.62 25.61
C GLU A 40 -4.91 -35.27 25.03
N HIS A 41 -5.58 -34.43 25.83
CA HIS A 41 -6.04 -33.09 25.44
C HIS A 41 -5.66 -32.06 26.51
N PRO A 42 -4.37 -31.69 26.64
CA PRO A 42 -3.89 -30.84 27.74
C PRO A 42 -4.38 -29.39 27.65
N THR A 43 -4.82 -28.94 26.47
CA THR A 43 -5.14 -27.54 26.20
C THR A 43 -6.54 -27.12 26.66
N TRP A 44 -7.45 -28.07 26.90
CA TRP A 44 -8.76 -27.77 27.49
C TRP A 44 -9.42 -29.01 28.11
N PHE A 45 -10.22 -28.80 29.15
CA PHE A 45 -11.05 -29.84 29.74
C PHE A 45 -12.34 -29.26 30.33
N HIS A 46 -13.27 -30.12 30.75
CA HIS A 46 -14.53 -29.68 31.33
C HIS A 46 -14.82 -30.33 32.68
N VAL A 47 -15.34 -29.53 33.60
CA VAL A 47 -15.71 -29.96 34.95
C VAL A 47 -17.24 -29.89 35.11
N PRO A 48 -17.90 -30.94 35.64
CA PRO A 48 -19.34 -30.90 35.90
C PRO A 48 -19.69 -29.96 37.07
N VAL A 49 -20.80 -29.24 36.93
CA VAL A 49 -21.32 -28.30 37.94
C VAL A 49 -22.51 -28.90 38.66
N ASN A 50 -22.32 -29.23 39.94
CA ASN A 50 -23.39 -29.77 40.79
C ASN A 50 -24.19 -28.69 41.54
N ASP A 51 -23.58 -27.53 41.85
CA ASP A 51 -24.27 -26.39 42.47
C ASP A 51 -23.79 -25.07 41.82
N ALA A 52 -24.70 -24.38 41.14
CA ALA A 52 -24.40 -23.15 40.40
C ALA A 52 -24.06 -21.96 41.31
N ARG A 53 -24.49 -21.97 42.57
CA ARG A 53 -24.29 -20.85 43.51
C ARG A 53 -22.86 -20.73 44.04
N LEU A 54 -22.09 -21.81 43.91
CA LEU A 54 -20.69 -21.86 44.34
C LEU A 54 -19.71 -21.61 43.18
N MET A 55 -20.21 -21.32 41.97
CA MET A 55 -19.40 -21.24 40.76
C MET A 55 -18.36 -20.12 40.86
N ASP A 56 -18.75 -18.87 41.04
CA ASP A 56 -17.84 -17.73 40.88
C ASP A 56 -16.57 -17.85 41.74
N PHE A 57 -16.70 -18.32 42.98
CA PHE A 57 -15.54 -18.55 43.86
C PHE A 57 -14.74 -19.80 43.48
N THR A 58 -15.41 -20.88 43.08
CA THR A 58 -14.75 -22.15 42.71
C THR A 58 -13.97 -22.01 41.40
N LEU A 59 -14.44 -21.17 40.47
CA LEU A 59 -13.79 -20.89 39.19
C LEU A 59 -12.36 -20.37 39.40
N SER A 60 -12.19 -19.34 40.23
CA SER A 60 -10.86 -18.79 40.54
C SER A 60 -9.93 -19.81 41.23
N PHE A 61 -10.46 -20.74 42.02
CA PHE A 61 -9.66 -21.83 42.60
C PHE A 61 -9.31 -22.93 41.60
N ILE A 62 -10.16 -23.17 40.58
CA ILE A 62 -9.83 -24.06 39.46
C ILE A 62 -8.69 -23.45 38.66
N GLU A 63 -8.79 -22.18 38.27
CA GLU A 63 -7.73 -21.46 37.54
C GLU A 63 -6.42 -21.48 38.33
N LEU A 64 -6.47 -21.18 39.63
CA LEU A 64 -5.30 -21.21 40.51
C LEU A 64 -4.68 -22.61 40.64
N TYR A 65 -5.48 -23.67 40.80
CA TYR A 65 -4.95 -25.03 40.88
C TYR A 65 -4.33 -25.48 39.56
N CYS A 66 -4.93 -25.10 38.43
CA CYS A 66 -4.38 -25.40 37.11
C CYS A 66 -3.03 -24.69 36.92
N ALA A 67 -2.93 -23.41 37.29
CA ALA A 67 -1.68 -22.66 37.26
C ALA A 67 -0.59 -23.30 38.14
N ASP A 68 -0.93 -23.72 39.36
CA ASP A 68 0.00 -24.40 40.26
C ASP A 68 0.46 -25.77 39.75
N SER A 69 -0.43 -26.52 39.10
CA SER A 69 -0.19 -27.93 38.72
C SER A 69 0.47 -28.07 37.36
N PHE A 70 0.11 -27.21 36.41
CA PHE A 70 0.56 -27.26 35.03
C PHE A 70 1.65 -26.21 34.73
N GLY A 71 1.80 -25.18 35.58
CA GLY A 71 2.82 -24.13 35.42
C GLY A 71 2.41 -22.97 34.51
N HIS A 72 1.18 -22.99 33.99
CA HIS A 72 0.67 -22.08 32.95
C HIS A 72 -0.73 -21.59 33.34
N GLU A 73 -1.11 -20.36 32.97
CA GLU A 73 -2.42 -19.80 33.36
C GLU A 73 -3.58 -20.52 32.64
N PHE A 74 -4.73 -20.65 33.31
CA PHE A 74 -5.95 -21.19 32.71
C PHE A 74 -7.10 -20.19 32.85
N VAL A 75 -7.98 -20.13 31.86
CA VAL A 75 -9.24 -19.36 31.91
C VAL A 75 -10.42 -20.30 31.97
N THR A 76 -11.34 -20.04 32.90
CA THR A 76 -12.57 -20.81 33.03
C THR A 76 -13.79 -20.12 32.42
N ILE A 77 -14.55 -20.85 31.63
CA ILE A 77 -15.79 -20.40 31.00
C ILE A 77 -16.97 -21.26 31.50
N PRO A 78 -17.86 -20.70 32.35
CA PRO A 78 -19.04 -21.41 32.82
C PRO A 78 -20.11 -21.54 31.73
N CYS A 79 -20.58 -22.77 31.47
CA CYS A 79 -21.73 -23.08 30.62
C CYS A 79 -22.92 -23.52 31.47
N TYR A 80 -23.71 -22.54 31.93
CA TYR A 80 -24.84 -22.77 32.83
C TYR A 80 -25.88 -23.76 32.28
N ASN A 81 -26.21 -23.66 30.98
CA ASN A 81 -27.22 -24.52 30.34
C ASN A 81 -26.82 -26.01 30.33
N ARG A 82 -25.52 -26.31 30.29
CA ARG A 82 -25.00 -27.68 30.29
C ARG A 82 -24.49 -28.14 31.65
N LYS A 83 -24.56 -27.27 32.67
CA LYS A 83 -23.96 -27.50 34.00
C LYS A 83 -22.50 -27.96 33.89
N LYS A 84 -21.72 -27.27 33.07
CA LYS A 84 -20.29 -27.56 32.85
C LYS A 84 -19.48 -26.27 32.96
N VAL A 85 -18.25 -26.37 33.44
CA VAL A 85 -17.23 -25.34 33.33
C VAL A 85 -16.17 -25.86 32.38
N PHE A 86 -15.80 -25.07 31.39
CA PHE A 86 -14.66 -25.36 30.53
C PHE A 86 -13.44 -24.62 31.07
N ALA A 87 -12.31 -25.30 31.20
CA ALA A 87 -11.03 -24.70 31.53
C ALA A 87 -10.15 -24.77 30.28
N PHE A 88 -9.57 -23.64 29.89
CA PHE A 88 -8.70 -23.51 28.72
C PHE A 88 -7.31 -23.09 29.19
N ASP A 89 -6.30 -23.79 28.71
CA ASP A 89 -4.90 -23.35 28.87
C ASP A 89 -4.70 -22.04 28.12
N THR A 90 -4.08 -21.06 28.77
CA THR A 90 -3.77 -19.75 28.18
C THR A 90 -2.36 -19.70 27.59
N GLU A 91 -1.51 -20.68 27.87
CA GLU A 91 -0.30 -20.90 27.07
C GLU A 91 -0.69 -21.52 25.73
N GLU A 92 -1.28 -20.70 24.88
CA GLU A 92 -1.25 -20.98 23.45
C GLU A 92 0.19 -20.70 22.97
N PHE A 93 0.98 -21.78 22.79
CA PHE A 93 2.09 -21.74 21.82
C PHE A 93 1.54 -21.07 20.57
N MET A 94 2.16 -19.96 20.12
CA MET A 94 1.69 -19.18 18.97
C MET A 94 1.14 -20.13 17.91
N LYS A 95 -0.19 -20.22 17.79
CA LYS A 95 -0.81 -20.98 16.72
C LYS A 95 -0.24 -20.41 15.44
N HIS A 96 0.09 -21.25 14.47
CA HIS A 96 0.61 -20.78 13.19
C HIS A 96 -0.39 -19.80 12.56
N ALA A 97 -0.13 -18.52 12.76
CA ALA A 97 -1.00 -17.43 12.33
C ALA A 97 -0.50 -16.95 10.97
N ILE A 98 -1.35 -17.07 9.96
CA ILE A 98 -1.11 -16.50 8.65
C ILE A 98 -1.92 -15.21 8.57
N ILE A 99 -1.22 -14.08 8.50
CA ILE A 99 -1.83 -12.77 8.33
C ILE A 99 -1.49 -12.24 6.95
N PHE A 100 -2.50 -11.79 6.22
CA PHE A 100 -2.32 -11.21 4.90
C PHE A 100 -3.33 -10.08 4.66
N GLU A 101 -2.98 -9.23 3.71
CA GLU A 101 -3.77 -8.06 3.35
C GLU A 101 -4.54 -8.29 2.05
N ILE A 102 -5.83 -7.97 2.09
CA ILE A 102 -6.71 -7.87 0.92
C ILE A 102 -6.78 -6.39 0.51
N PRO A 103 -6.63 -6.07 -0.78
CA PRO A 103 -6.80 -4.70 -1.26
C PRO A 103 -8.17 -4.14 -0.90
N TYR A 104 -8.21 -3.16 0.01
CA TYR A 104 -9.45 -2.59 0.55
C TYR A 104 -10.44 -2.16 -0.55
N GLY A 105 -9.95 -1.51 -1.61
CA GLY A 105 -10.78 -0.98 -2.71
C GLY A 105 -11.20 -2.00 -3.77
N HIS A 106 -10.75 -3.26 -3.67
CA HIS A 106 -11.05 -4.35 -4.61
C HIS A 106 -11.40 -5.67 -3.89
N ARG A 107 -11.90 -5.55 -2.66
CA ARG A 107 -12.13 -6.63 -1.70
C ARG A 107 -13.14 -7.69 -2.17
N SER A 108 -14.16 -7.32 -2.96
CA SER A 108 -15.20 -8.24 -3.44
C SER A 108 -14.64 -9.35 -4.32
N LYS A 109 -13.48 -9.14 -4.95
CA LYS A 109 -12.78 -10.17 -5.75
C LYS A 109 -12.25 -11.33 -4.91
N TYR A 110 -12.16 -11.17 -3.59
CA TYR A 110 -11.50 -12.11 -2.68
C TYR A 110 -12.47 -12.86 -1.76
N PHE A 111 -13.76 -12.49 -1.70
CA PHE A 111 -14.72 -13.16 -0.80
C PHE A 111 -14.94 -14.63 -1.16
N GLU A 112 -14.91 -15.01 -2.43
CA GLU A 112 -15.01 -16.42 -2.83
C GLU A 112 -13.86 -17.26 -2.27
N MET A 113 -12.64 -16.72 -2.30
CA MET A 113 -11.47 -17.35 -1.70
C MET A 113 -11.61 -17.45 -0.18
N LEU A 114 -12.04 -16.38 0.49
CA LEU A 114 -12.25 -16.39 1.94
C LEU A 114 -13.30 -17.42 2.36
N ASN A 115 -14.39 -17.56 1.62
CA ASN A 115 -15.41 -18.57 1.89
C ASN A 115 -14.84 -19.99 1.72
N LYS A 116 -14.00 -20.22 0.70
CA LYS A 116 -13.30 -21.51 0.49
C LYS A 116 -12.35 -21.85 1.64
N ILE A 117 -11.65 -20.85 2.18
CA ILE A 117 -10.79 -21.01 3.35
C ILE A 117 -11.65 -21.33 4.58
N ASN A 118 -12.69 -20.53 4.85
CA ASN A 118 -13.56 -20.69 6.01
C ASN A 118 -14.30 -22.04 6.05
N ALA A 119 -14.61 -22.60 4.87
CA ALA A 119 -15.23 -23.91 4.75
C ALA A 119 -14.27 -25.08 5.06
N ARG A 120 -12.95 -24.85 5.00
CA ARG A 120 -11.92 -25.85 5.30
C ARG A 120 -11.42 -25.78 6.74
N LEU A 121 -11.70 -24.69 7.45
CA LEU A 121 -11.23 -24.52 8.82
C LEU A 121 -11.92 -25.51 9.77
N PRO A 122 -11.14 -26.24 10.59
CA PRO A 122 -11.67 -26.98 11.72
C PRO A 122 -12.43 -26.08 12.70
N ILE A 123 -13.37 -26.65 13.46
CA ILE A 123 -14.19 -25.91 14.44
C ILE A 123 -13.34 -25.23 15.54
N GLN A 124 -12.16 -25.80 15.84
CA GLN A 124 -11.22 -25.31 16.85
C GLN A 124 -10.25 -24.23 16.35
N ASP A 125 -10.19 -24.05 15.03
CA ASP A 125 -9.36 -23.06 14.37
C ASP A 125 -10.22 -21.86 13.97
N CYS A 126 -9.59 -20.73 13.65
CA CYS A 126 -10.37 -19.53 13.35
C CYS A 126 -9.78 -18.64 12.27
N MET A 127 -10.69 -17.90 11.64
CA MET A 127 -10.35 -16.78 10.77
C MET A 127 -10.91 -15.51 11.39
N THR A 128 -10.07 -14.48 11.46
CA THR A 128 -10.44 -13.17 12.02
C THR A 128 -10.16 -12.09 10.98
N LEU A 129 -11.17 -11.28 10.71
CA LEU A 129 -11.19 -10.21 9.73
C LEU A 129 -11.04 -8.87 10.44
N PHE A 130 -10.12 -8.04 9.97
CA PHE A 130 -9.84 -6.72 10.52
C PHE A 130 -10.00 -5.66 9.44
N VAL A 131 -10.92 -4.71 9.65
CA VAL A 131 -11.17 -3.61 8.72
C VAL A 131 -10.80 -2.29 9.37
N ASN A 132 -9.86 -1.57 8.77
CA ASN A 132 -9.53 -0.19 9.16
C ASN A 132 -10.19 0.80 8.20
N ASN A 133 -11.02 1.68 8.76
CA ASN A 133 -11.72 2.73 8.03
C ASN A 133 -11.15 4.13 8.32
N VAL A 134 -10.01 4.23 9.01
CA VAL A 134 -9.34 5.51 9.25
C VAL A 134 -8.90 6.09 7.91
N PRO A 135 -9.36 7.30 7.53
CA PRO A 135 -8.89 7.97 6.32
C PRO A 135 -7.36 8.04 6.31
N TYR A 136 -6.75 7.81 5.14
CA TYR A 136 -5.29 7.72 4.93
C TYR A 136 -4.60 6.43 5.41
N ASP A 137 -5.33 5.50 6.03
CA ASP A 137 -4.79 4.23 6.55
C ASP A 137 -5.78 3.06 6.32
N LEU A 138 -6.38 3.00 5.12
CA LEU A 138 -7.39 1.98 4.80
C LEU A 138 -6.75 0.62 4.63
N HIS A 139 -7.17 -0.34 5.46
CA HIS A 139 -6.64 -1.70 5.47
C HIS A 139 -7.75 -2.73 5.62
N PHE A 140 -7.60 -3.87 4.96
CA PHE A 140 -8.42 -5.05 5.20
C PHE A 140 -7.51 -6.25 5.39
N LEU A 141 -7.33 -6.67 6.64
CA LEU A 141 -6.47 -7.79 7.01
C LEU A 141 -7.30 -9.03 7.33
N VAL A 142 -6.72 -10.18 7.03
CA VAL A 142 -7.25 -11.49 7.36
C VAL A 142 -6.18 -12.22 8.14
N SER A 143 -6.53 -12.66 9.34
CA SER A 143 -5.72 -13.55 10.17
C SER A 143 -6.36 -14.93 10.16
N ILE A 144 -5.55 -15.96 9.92
CA ILE A 144 -5.97 -17.36 10.00
C ILE A 144 -5.07 -18.05 11.00
N GLU A 145 -5.66 -18.54 12.08
CA GLU A 145 -4.99 -19.33 13.11
C GLU A 145 -5.44 -20.77 12.94
N THR A 146 -4.54 -21.62 12.45
CA THR A 146 -4.84 -23.02 12.18
C THR A 146 -3.72 -23.94 12.60
N THR A 147 -4.12 -25.09 13.15
CA THR A 147 -3.21 -26.21 13.45
C THR A 147 -3.09 -27.19 12.28
N ASP A 148 -4.02 -27.14 11.33
CA ASP A 148 -4.08 -28.01 10.16
C ASP A 148 -3.08 -27.58 9.06
N GLU A 149 -2.09 -28.42 8.80
CA GLU A 149 -1.08 -28.21 7.74
C GLU A 149 -1.70 -28.13 6.34
N SER A 150 -2.74 -28.89 6.05
CA SER A 150 -3.38 -28.89 4.73
C SER A 150 -4.11 -27.57 4.44
N VAL A 151 -4.73 -26.98 5.48
CA VAL A 151 -5.37 -25.67 5.37
C VAL A 151 -4.31 -24.58 5.23
N ARG A 152 -3.23 -24.68 5.99
CA ARG A 152 -2.08 -23.76 5.92
C ARG A 152 -1.48 -23.70 4.52
N ASP A 153 -1.18 -24.85 3.93
CA ASP A 153 -0.62 -24.95 2.59
C ASP A 153 -1.59 -24.39 1.54
N PHE A 154 -2.88 -24.69 1.69
CA PHE A 154 -3.92 -24.14 0.83
C PHE A 154 -3.96 -22.60 0.90
N VAL A 155 -3.93 -22.01 2.10
CA VAL A 155 -3.90 -20.56 2.30
C VAL A 155 -2.66 -19.94 1.67
N CYS A 156 -1.47 -20.48 1.93
CA CYS A 156 -0.21 -20.01 1.35
C CYS A 156 -0.23 -20.07 -0.19
N GLN A 157 -0.83 -21.11 -0.76
CA GLN A 157 -1.03 -21.24 -2.20
C GLN A 157 -1.96 -20.15 -2.76
N GLN A 158 -3.08 -19.85 -2.08
CA GLN A 158 -3.99 -18.77 -2.49
C GLN A 158 -3.33 -17.39 -2.42
N ILE A 159 -2.59 -17.11 -1.34
CA ILE A 159 -1.83 -15.85 -1.18
C ILE A 159 -0.83 -15.69 -2.33
N SER A 160 -0.08 -16.75 -2.65
CA SER A 160 0.92 -16.72 -3.72
C SER A 160 0.31 -16.55 -5.10
N SER A 161 -0.79 -17.27 -5.41
CA SER A 161 -1.46 -17.21 -6.72
C SER A 161 -2.10 -15.85 -6.98
N LEU A 162 -2.66 -15.24 -5.94
CA LEU A 162 -3.30 -13.92 -6.01
C LEU A 162 -2.33 -12.76 -5.72
N LYS A 163 -1.05 -13.06 -5.47
CA LYS A 163 0.01 -12.10 -5.13
C LYS A 163 -0.38 -11.16 -3.97
N LEU A 164 -1.03 -11.71 -2.95
CA LEU A 164 -1.42 -10.98 -1.76
C LEU A 164 -0.21 -10.70 -0.87
N PHE A 165 -0.21 -9.56 -0.18
CA PHE A 165 0.86 -9.18 0.72
C PHE A 165 0.68 -9.91 2.07
N GLN A 166 1.68 -10.71 2.45
CA GLN A 166 1.70 -11.40 3.72
C GLN A 166 2.43 -10.58 4.78
N ILE A 167 1.85 -10.50 5.98
CA ILE A 167 2.41 -9.78 7.12
C ILE A 167 3.00 -10.79 8.10
N HIS A 168 4.31 -10.69 8.33
CA HIS A 168 5.04 -11.54 9.27
C HIS A 168 5.42 -10.84 10.58
N SER A 169 5.29 -9.51 10.62
CA SER A 169 5.76 -8.69 11.73
C SER A 169 4.72 -8.50 12.85
N LYS A 170 3.53 -9.07 12.72
CA LYS A 170 2.42 -8.91 13.66
C LYS A 170 1.75 -10.25 13.88
N GLY A 171 1.31 -10.50 15.10
CA GLY A 171 0.42 -11.58 15.48
C GLY A 171 -0.90 -11.02 16.02
N MET A 172 -1.68 -11.90 16.65
CA MET A 172 -2.99 -11.56 17.19
C MET A 172 -2.90 -10.52 18.34
N ASP A 173 -1.87 -10.61 19.18
CA ASP A 173 -1.64 -9.67 20.29
C ASP A 173 -1.42 -8.24 19.80
N GLU A 174 -0.55 -8.04 18.80
CA GLU A 174 -0.32 -6.71 18.22
C GLU A 174 -1.60 -6.15 17.60
N LEU A 175 -2.34 -6.97 16.84
CA LEU A 175 -3.60 -6.56 16.23
C LEU A 175 -4.64 -6.18 17.28
N PHE A 176 -4.76 -6.93 18.38
CA PHE A 176 -5.66 -6.58 19.48
C PHE A 176 -5.23 -5.33 20.22
N ARG A 177 -3.93 -5.09 20.45
CA ARG A 177 -3.47 -3.82 21.04
C ARG A 177 -3.83 -2.63 20.16
N GLU A 178 -3.73 -2.77 18.84
CA GLU A 178 -4.13 -1.73 17.89
C GLU A 178 -5.65 -1.42 17.93
N THR A 179 -6.49 -2.33 18.42
CA THR A 179 -7.92 -2.05 18.62
C THR A 179 -8.15 -0.96 19.67
N ALA A 180 -7.30 -0.88 20.69
CA ALA A 180 -7.36 0.18 21.70
C ALA A 180 -7.10 1.57 21.07
N ALA A 181 -6.35 1.61 19.97
CA ALA A 181 -6.14 2.80 19.15
C ALA A 181 -7.29 3.06 18.16
N ARG A 182 -8.42 2.34 18.27
CA ARG A 182 -9.60 2.44 17.40
C ARG A 182 -9.32 2.13 15.93
N LYS A 183 -8.29 1.33 15.67
CA LYS A 183 -7.85 1.01 14.30
C LYS A 183 -8.77 0.00 13.61
N TRP A 184 -9.30 -0.98 14.33
CA TRP A 184 -9.92 -2.16 13.72
C TRP A 184 -11.40 -2.32 14.07
N ASN A 185 -12.23 -2.45 13.04
CA ASN A 185 -13.50 -3.16 13.13
C ASN A 185 -13.23 -4.65 12.92
N ILE A 186 -13.53 -5.48 13.93
CA ILE A 186 -13.16 -6.90 13.94
C ILE A 186 -14.38 -7.79 13.75
N ARG A 187 -14.25 -8.79 12.87
CA ARG A 187 -15.26 -9.84 12.67
C ARG A 187 -14.61 -11.21 12.60
N GLN A 188 -15.10 -12.14 13.40
CA GLN A 188 -14.75 -13.56 13.30
C GLN A 188 -15.95 -14.30 12.68
N PRO A 189 -15.91 -14.70 11.39
CA PRO A 189 -16.94 -15.55 10.81
C PRO A 189 -16.94 -16.94 11.46
N TRP A 190 -18.13 -17.54 11.56
CA TRP A 190 -18.25 -18.91 12.02
C TRP A 190 -17.68 -19.87 10.96
N PRO A 191 -16.90 -20.90 11.35
CA PRO A 191 -16.43 -21.92 10.43
C PRO A 191 -17.58 -22.58 9.67
N GLY A 192 -17.41 -22.79 8.36
CA GLY A 192 -18.43 -23.42 7.51
C GLY A 192 -19.66 -22.57 7.16
N GLN A 193 -19.78 -21.32 7.65
CA GLN A 193 -20.78 -20.38 7.14
C GLN A 193 -20.32 -19.73 5.83
N ALA A 194 -21.24 -19.63 4.86
CA ALA A 194 -20.88 -19.46 3.44
C ALA A 194 -20.86 -18.02 2.92
N ASP A 195 -21.28 -17.01 3.71
CA ASP A 195 -21.37 -15.64 3.20
C ASP A 195 -20.60 -14.67 4.12
N ILE A 196 -19.29 -14.62 3.92
CA ILE A 196 -18.42 -13.65 4.59
C ILE A 196 -18.73 -12.23 4.10
N GLU A 197 -19.00 -12.05 2.81
CA GLU A 197 -19.27 -10.73 2.21
C GLU A 197 -20.43 -10.06 2.93
N PHE A 198 -21.56 -10.76 3.09
CA PHE A 198 -22.71 -10.27 3.85
C PHE A 198 -22.36 -9.91 5.29
N GLN A 199 -21.51 -10.71 5.96
CA GLN A 199 -21.14 -10.48 7.36
C GLN A 199 -20.26 -9.26 7.57
N VAL A 200 -19.48 -8.87 6.58
CA VAL A 200 -18.57 -7.70 6.67
C VAL A 200 -19.04 -6.52 5.84
N ALA A 201 -20.15 -6.60 5.10
CA ALA A 201 -20.64 -5.51 4.27
C ALA A 201 -20.79 -4.18 5.04
N GLY A 202 -21.32 -4.23 6.27
CA GLY A 202 -21.47 -3.05 7.14
C GLY A 202 -20.18 -2.56 7.81
N PHE A 203 -19.05 -3.23 7.60
CA PHE A 203 -17.78 -2.93 8.27
C PHE A 203 -16.91 -1.98 7.43
N PHE A 204 -17.22 -1.79 6.14
CA PHE A 204 -16.50 -0.91 5.24
C PHE A 204 -17.22 0.43 5.10
N SER A 205 -16.52 1.53 5.39
CA SER A 205 -17.08 2.88 5.28
C SER A 205 -16.97 3.46 3.86
N PHE A 206 -16.10 2.90 3.02
CA PHE A 206 -15.79 3.43 1.68
C PHE A 206 -16.12 2.43 0.57
N PRO A 207 -16.66 2.90 -0.56
CA PRO A 207 -17.00 2.06 -1.71
C PRO A 207 -15.76 1.49 -2.39
N GLU A 208 -15.97 0.49 -3.24
CA GLU A 208 -14.91 -0.04 -4.09
C GLU A 208 -14.59 0.89 -5.26
N VAL A 209 -13.39 0.74 -5.82
CA VAL A 209 -12.95 1.47 -7.00
C VAL A 209 -13.89 1.23 -8.18
N ASP A 210 -14.37 -0.01 -8.37
CA ASP A 210 -15.24 -0.35 -9.50
C ASP A 210 -16.64 0.29 -9.33
N GLU A 211 -17.13 0.47 -8.10
CA GLU A 211 -18.36 1.22 -7.81
C GLU A 211 -18.20 2.72 -8.10
N LEU A 212 -17.05 3.31 -7.72
CA LEU A 212 -16.75 4.71 -8.05
C LEU A 212 -16.70 4.92 -9.58
N LYS A 213 -16.07 4.00 -10.32
CA LYS A 213 -16.05 4.05 -11.79
C LYS A 213 -17.45 4.00 -12.39
N GLN A 214 -18.33 3.14 -11.87
CA GLN A 214 -19.74 3.07 -12.32
C GLN A 214 -20.51 4.37 -12.05
N LYS A 215 -20.15 5.11 -10.99
CA LYS A 215 -20.68 6.45 -10.69
C LYS A 215 -20.07 7.56 -11.55
N GLY A 216 -19.15 7.22 -12.46
CA GLY A 216 -18.50 8.18 -13.38
C GLY A 216 -17.23 8.83 -12.83
N TYR A 217 -16.69 8.37 -11.70
CA TYR A 217 -15.39 8.84 -11.22
C TYR A 217 -14.27 8.19 -12.02
N ASP A 218 -13.45 9.00 -12.69
CA ASP A 218 -12.19 8.55 -13.28
C ASP A 218 -11.04 8.86 -12.32
N LEU A 219 -10.59 7.85 -11.59
CA LEU A 219 -9.50 7.97 -10.61
C LEU A 219 -8.11 8.11 -11.26
N TYR A 220 -8.01 7.87 -12.57
CA TYR A 220 -6.74 7.86 -13.31
C TYR A 220 -6.67 8.96 -14.37
N PHE A 221 -7.77 9.66 -14.64
CA PHE A 221 -7.76 10.82 -15.52
C PHE A 221 -6.85 11.91 -14.96
N GLN A 222 -5.84 12.28 -15.73
CA GLN A 222 -4.94 13.38 -15.46
C GLN A 222 -4.92 14.31 -16.66
N ALA A 223 -5.27 15.58 -16.43
CA ALA A 223 -5.23 16.62 -17.45
C ALA A 223 -3.87 17.33 -17.41
N ASP A 224 -2.84 16.67 -17.94
CA ASP A 224 -1.48 17.21 -17.89
C ASP A 224 -1.23 18.27 -18.96
N ARG A 225 -0.49 19.32 -18.59
CA ARG A 225 0.01 20.31 -19.54
C ARG A 225 0.98 19.66 -20.55
N PRO A 226 1.10 20.21 -21.77
CA PRO A 226 2.14 19.81 -22.70
C PRO A 226 3.54 20.01 -22.08
N ARG A 227 4.46 19.05 -22.26
CA ARG A 227 5.84 19.14 -21.79
C ARG A 227 6.77 19.65 -22.89
N LEU A 228 7.78 20.44 -22.55
CA LEU A 228 8.79 20.91 -23.51
C LEU A 228 10.03 20.00 -23.50
N PHE A 229 10.60 19.74 -24.66
CA PHE A 229 11.96 19.22 -24.81
C PHE A 229 12.87 20.37 -25.19
N ILE A 230 13.96 20.58 -24.45
CA ILE A 230 14.90 21.69 -24.66
C ILE A 230 16.27 21.14 -25.03
N SER A 231 16.71 21.46 -26.24
CA SER A 231 18.05 21.18 -26.75
C SER A 231 18.87 22.48 -26.82
N TYR A 232 20.11 22.43 -26.36
CA TYR A 232 21.04 23.57 -26.34
C TYR A 232 22.49 23.12 -26.28
N CYS A 233 23.42 24.00 -26.65
CA CYS A 233 24.84 23.81 -26.38
C CYS A 233 25.20 24.35 -24.98
N HIS A 234 26.10 23.71 -24.24
CA HIS A 234 26.51 24.16 -22.90
C HIS A 234 27.06 25.59 -22.86
N THR A 235 27.58 26.12 -23.98
CA THR A 235 28.01 27.52 -24.09
C THR A 235 26.86 28.50 -23.89
N ASP A 236 25.63 28.08 -24.20
CA ASP A 236 24.42 28.91 -24.18
C ASP A 236 23.62 28.73 -22.88
N LYS A 237 24.21 28.05 -21.88
CA LYS A 237 23.57 27.67 -20.62
C LYS A 237 22.92 28.86 -19.89
N ALA A 238 23.56 30.03 -19.88
CA ALA A 238 23.03 31.20 -19.18
C ALA A 238 21.68 31.67 -19.76
N LEU A 239 21.60 31.78 -21.08
CA LEU A 239 20.38 32.15 -21.81
C LEU A 239 19.28 31.11 -21.61
N VAL A 240 19.63 29.83 -21.78
CA VAL A 240 18.70 28.72 -21.68
C VAL A 240 18.18 28.57 -20.26
N TYR A 241 18.99 28.88 -19.25
CA TYR A 241 18.56 28.76 -17.86
C TYR A 241 17.59 29.88 -17.45
N ASP A 242 17.81 31.13 -17.91
CA ASP A 242 16.83 32.22 -17.77
C ASP A 242 15.51 31.87 -18.48
N PHE A 243 15.60 31.33 -19.71
CA PHE A 243 14.44 30.81 -20.42
C PHE A 243 13.69 29.73 -19.61
N THR A 244 14.40 28.74 -19.08
CA THR A 244 13.78 27.65 -18.31
C THR A 244 13.14 28.15 -17.03
N GLU A 245 13.76 29.07 -16.30
CA GLU A 245 13.18 29.65 -15.08
C GLU A 245 11.84 30.33 -15.37
N ARG A 246 11.76 31.06 -16.49
CA ARG A 246 10.50 31.66 -16.95
C ARG A 246 9.45 30.61 -17.32
N MET A 247 9.83 29.52 -17.98
CA MET A 247 8.92 28.41 -18.28
C MET A 247 8.41 27.72 -17.01
N GLU A 248 9.28 27.45 -16.02
CA GLU A 248 8.91 26.88 -14.72
C GLU A 248 7.93 27.80 -13.98
N SER A 249 8.18 29.12 -13.98
CA SER A 249 7.28 30.11 -13.37
C SER A 249 5.88 30.14 -14.00
N CYS A 250 5.76 29.68 -15.25
CA CYS A 250 4.50 29.53 -15.97
C CYS A 250 3.84 28.15 -15.76
N GLY A 251 4.42 27.28 -14.91
CA GLY A 251 3.92 25.93 -14.64
C GLY A 251 4.12 24.97 -15.81
N ILE A 252 5.18 25.15 -16.60
CA ILE A 252 5.50 24.29 -17.74
C ILE A 252 6.66 23.36 -17.38
N ASP A 253 6.38 22.06 -17.41
CA ASP A 253 7.40 21.04 -17.25
C ASP A 253 8.22 20.86 -18.53
N PHE A 254 9.51 20.58 -18.37
CA PHE A 254 10.38 20.31 -19.49
C PHE A 254 11.44 19.24 -19.19
N TRP A 255 11.92 18.63 -20.26
CA TRP A 255 13.12 17.84 -20.30
C TRP A 255 14.25 18.69 -20.87
N ILE A 256 15.38 18.73 -20.18
CA ILE A 256 16.60 19.42 -20.63
C ILE A 256 17.81 18.55 -20.27
N ASP A 257 18.79 18.48 -21.17
CA ASP A 257 20.02 17.78 -20.89
C ASP A 257 20.89 18.58 -19.90
N LYS A 258 20.80 18.24 -18.61
CA LYS A 258 21.60 18.85 -17.54
C LYS A 258 22.95 18.13 -17.33
N LYS A 259 23.31 17.12 -18.14
CA LYS A 259 24.48 16.30 -17.83
C LYS A 259 25.80 16.99 -18.13
N ASP A 260 26.51 17.26 -17.03
CA ASP A 260 27.96 17.15 -16.95
C ASP A 260 28.42 15.72 -17.36
N LEU A 261 29.49 15.65 -18.14
CA LEU A 261 30.00 14.52 -18.93
C LEU A 261 30.45 13.24 -18.16
N GLU A 262 30.06 13.01 -16.90
CA GLU A 262 30.74 12.01 -16.07
C GLU A 262 30.14 10.58 -16.06
N SER A 263 28.97 10.31 -16.66
CA SER A 263 28.21 9.10 -16.28
C SER A 263 28.20 7.91 -17.27
N GLY A 264 28.92 7.93 -18.40
CA GLY A 264 29.05 6.76 -19.30
C GLY A 264 27.75 6.13 -19.84
N LYS A 265 26.58 6.79 -19.71
CA LYS A 265 25.32 6.34 -20.32
C LYS A 265 25.29 6.73 -21.79
N PRO A 266 24.69 5.95 -22.70
CA PRO A 266 24.53 6.37 -24.10
C PRO A 266 23.62 7.61 -24.16
N LEU A 267 24.23 8.78 -24.34
CA LEU A 267 23.60 10.10 -24.36
C LEU A 267 22.37 10.13 -25.28
N LEU A 268 22.50 9.51 -26.45
CA LEU A 268 21.46 9.41 -27.47
C LEU A 268 20.16 8.76 -26.97
N ARG A 269 20.22 7.69 -26.17
CA ARG A 269 19.01 6.99 -25.71
C ARG A 269 18.16 7.85 -24.78
N SER A 270 18.80 8.61 -23.90
CA SER A 270 18.13 9.53 -22.99
C SER A 270 17.51 10.72 -23.74
N ILE A 271 18.19 11.24 -24.76
CA ILE A 271 17.65 12.29 -25.63
C ILE A 271 16.42 11.80 -26.39
N LEU A 272 16.50 10.63 -27.04
CA LEU A 272 15.36 10.05 -27.78
C LEU A 272 14.17 9.76 -26.87
N GLN A 273 14.42 9.35 -25.62
CA GLN A 273 13.38 9.20 -24.61
C GLN A 273 12.75 10.55 -24.26
N GLY A 274 13.55 11.60 -24.00
CA GLY A 274 13.07 12.96 -23.74
C GLY A 274 12.19 13.50 -24.88
N ILE A 275 12.63 13.33 -26.13
CA ILE A 275 11.85 13.69 -27.33
C ILE A 275 10.53 12.90 -27.38
N SER A 276 10.52 11.64 -26.93
CA SER A 276 9.30 10.84 -26.91
C SER A 276 8.28 11.32 -25.88
N GLU A 277 8.75 11.69 -24.69
CA GLU A 277 7.92 12.06 -23.54
C GLU A 277 7.41 13.51 -23.55
N CYS A 278 7.98 14.37 -24.41
CA CYS A 278 7.59 15.79 -24.51
C CYS A 278 6.69 16.06 -25.72
N ASP A 279 5.83 17.07 -25.64
CA ASP A 279 4.85 17.41 -26.67
C ASP A 279 5.39 18.46 -27.66
N ILE A 280 6.26 19.34 -27.19
CA ILE A 280 6.85 20.45 -27.95
C ILE A 280 8.38 20.35 -27.85
N ALA A 281 9.09 20.57 -28.94
CA ALA A 281 10.54 20.60 -28.95
C ALA A 281 11.09 22.00 -29.25
N ILE A 282 12.08 22.44 -28.49
CA ILE A 282 12.74 23.72 -28.64
C ILE A 282 14.24 23.46 -28.77
N SER A 283 14.85 23.99 -29.82
CA SER A 283 16.29 23.88 -30.04
C SER A 283 16.91 25.27 -30.09
N PHE A 284 17.82 25.54 -29.16
CA PHE A 284 18.68 26.72 -29.16
C PHE A 284 19.90 26.42 -30.03
N VAL A 285 19.93 27.06 -31.19
CA VAL A 285 20.89 26.81 -32.26
C VAL A 285 21.93 27.92 -32.27
N SER A 286 23.19 27.55 -32.07
CA SER A 286 24.36 28.43 -32.07
C SER A 286 25.51 27.84 -32.89
N LYS A 287 26.55 28.63 -33.20
CA LYS A 287 27.78 28.14 -33.82
C LYS A 287 28.43 27.02 -33.02
N ALA A 288 28.32 27.08 -31.69
CA ALA A 288 28.85 26.05 -30.80
C ALA A 288 28.17 24.69 -31.01
N MET A 289 26.90 24.67 -31.44
CA MET A 289 26.18 23.43 -31.78
C MET A 289 26.79 22.73 -33.00
N VAL A 290 27.17 23.48 -34.04
CA VAL A 290 27.84 22.97 -35.26
C VAL A 290 29.18 22.31 -34.93
N HIS A 291 29.90 22.86 -33.94
CA HIS A 291 31.23 22.41 -33.53
C HIS A 291 31.21 21.51 -32.28
N SER A 292 30.04 21.15 -31.78
CA SER A 292 29.91 20.38 -30.54
C SER A 292 30.31 18.90 -30.71
N ASN A 293 30.62 18.24 -29.59
CA ASN A 293 31.02 16.83 -29.54
C ASN A 293 29.93 15.82 -29.94
N PHE A 294 28.74 16.27 -30.36
CA PHE A 294 27.76 15.37 -30.95
C PHE A 294 28.30 14.87 -32.29
N ALA A 295 28.40 13.55 -32.46
CA ALA A 295 28.72 13.01 -33.77
C ALA A 295 27.62 13.47 -34.76
N GLN A 296 27.98 13.88 -35.98
CA GLN A 296 27.00 14.35 -36.99
C GLN A 296 25.82 13.38 -37.16
N ALA A 297 26.10 12.06 -37.09
CA ALA A 297 25.07 11.02 -37.11
C ALA A 297 24.08 11.07 -35.92
N GLU A 298 24.52 11.44 -34.71
CA GLU A 298 23.64 11.60 -33.54
C GLU A 298 22.74 12.82 -33.68
N LEU A 299 23.28 13.92 -34.20
CA LEU A 299 22.50 15.13 -34.48
C LEU A 299 21.45 14.87 -35.56
N GLU A 300 21.82 14.18 -36.64
CA GLU A 300 20.89 13.72 -37.68
C GLU A 300 19.78 12.84 -37.09
N HIS A 301 20.10 11.88 -36.21
CA HIS A 301 19.10 11.03 -35.57
C HIS A 301 18.14 11.79 -34.65
N ILE A 302 18.64 12.78 -33.91
CA ILE A 302 17.83 13.66 -33.05
C ILE A 302 16.87 14.48 -33.91
N LEU A 303 17.39 15.11 -34.97
CA LEU A 303 16.61 15.95 -35.87
C LEU A 303 15.59 15.12 -36.67
N ASP A 304 15.97 13.93 -37.14
CA ASP A 304 15.05 12.98 -37.77
C ASP A 304 13.91 12.58 -36.83
N ALA A 305 14.22 12.29 -35.56
CA ALA A 305 13.23 11.94 -34.55
C ALA A 305 12.28 13.11 -34.24
N LEU A 306 12.79 14.35 -34.30
CA LEU A 306 12.00 15.57 -34.14
C LEU A 306 11.04 15.80 -35.31
N ILE A 307 11.51 15.58 -36.55
CA ILE A 307 10.72 15.78 -37.79
C ILE A 307 9.66 14.68 -37.94
N LYS A 308 10.05 13.41 -37.79
CA LYS A 308 9.19 12.25 -38.06
C LYS A 308 8.01 12.12 -37.11
N LYS A 309 8.05 12.76 -35.94
CA LYS A 309 7.00 12.66 -34.92
C LYS A 309 5.88 13.71 -35.06
N GLU A 310 5.88 14.55 -36.10
CA GLU A 310 4.89 15.63 -36.32
C GLU A 310 4.67 16.52 -35.08
N LYS A 311 5.70 16.64 -34.22
CA LYS A 311 5.61 17.42 -32.99
C LYS A 311 5.79 18.90 -33.30
N MET A 312 5.15 19.74 -32.49
CA MET A 312 5.34 21.18 -32.61
C MET A 312 6.77 21.55 -32.21
N TRP A 313 7.48 22.23 -33.10
CA TRP A 313 8.87 22.62 -32.90
C TRP A 313 9.11 24.12 -32.93
N CYS A 314 10.19 24.54 -32.29
CA CYS A 314 10.68 25.90 -32.28
C CYS A 314 12.20 25.91 -32.34
N PHE A 315 12.77 26.61 -33.32
CA PHE A 315 14.20 26.88 -33.37
C PHE A 315 14.45 28.32 -32.89
N VAL A 316 15.44 28.49 -32.02
CA VAL A 316 15.89 29.80 -31.54
C VAL A 316 17.34 29.98 -32.00
N ARG A 317 17.57 30.92 -32.91
CA ARG A 317 18.92 31.24 -33.39
C ARG A 317 19.60 32.18 -32.40
N VAL A 318 20.60 31.67 -31.69
CA VAL A 318 21.26 32.34 -30.56
C VAL A 318 22.34 33.33 -31.01
N ASP A 319 23.08 33.01 -32.07
CA ASP A 319 24.15 33.84 -32.63
C ASP A 319 24.03 33.98 -34.16
N ASP A 320 25.07 34.47 -34.84
CA ASP A 320 25.12 34.64 -36.30
C ASP A 320 25.38 33.32 -37.06
N VAL A 321 25.05 32.16 -36.49
CA VAL A 321 25.15 30.85 -37.16
C VAL A 321 24.28 30.79 -38.42
N ASP A 322 24.84 30.22 -39.49
CA ASP A 322 24.03 29.78 -40.62
C ASP A 322 23.24 28.54 -40.18
N VAL A 323 21.93 28.68 -40.00
CA VAL A 323 21.03 27.60 -39.58
C VAL A 323 21.10 26.38 -40.52
N ASN A 324 21.44 26.58 -41.81
CA ASN A 324 21.60 25.47 -42.75
C ASN A 324 22.90 24.66 -42.54
N SER A 325 23.89 25.26 -41.88
CA SER A 325 25.12 24.55 -41.48
C SER A 325 24.88 23.57 -40.32
N VAL A 326 23.82 23.77 -39.54
CA VAL A 326 23.39 22.89 -38.45
C VAL A 326 22.56 21.74 -39.00
N MET A 327 21.64 22.05 -39.93
CA MET A 327 20.87 21.04 -40.65
C MET A 327 20.46 21.54 -42.05
N PRO A 328 20.66 20.73 -43.10
CA PRO A 328 20.13 21.05 -44.43
C PRO A 328 18.62 21.31 -44.37
N CYS A 329 18.16 22.36 -45.05
CA CYS A 329 16.76 22.80 -45.11
C CYS A 329 16.20 23.44 -43.83
N LEU A 330 17.01 23.69 -42.79
CA LEU A 330 16.51 24.34 -41.57
C LEU A 330 15.99 25.76 -41.85
N SER A 331 16.56 26.46 -42.84
CA SER A 331 16.08 27.78 -43.27
C SER A 331 14.67 27.79 -43.87
N THR A 332 14.10 26.63 -44.17
CA THR A 332 12.72 26.51 -44.67
C THR A 332 11.68 26.53 -43.54
N TYR A 333 12.13 26.42 -42.28
CA TYR A 333 11.27 26.48 -41.09
C TYR A 333 11.28 27.88 -40.47
N THR A 334 10.17 28.24 -39.83
CA THR A 334 10.08 29.48 -39.04
C THR A 334 10.90 29.32 -37.75
N TYR A 335 11.90 30.18 -37.57
CA TYR A 335 12.73 30.25 -36.36
C TYR A 335 12.66 31.64 -35.73
N ILE A 336 12.93 31.70 -34.43
CA ILE A 336 13.05 32.95 -33.67
C ILE A 336 14.50 33.41 -33.74
N ASP A 337 14.72 34.64 -34.20
CA ASP A 337 16.05 35.23 -34.33
C ASP A 337 16.44 36.01 -33.07
N TYR A 338 16.91 35.29 -32.05
CA TYR A 338 17.38 35.92 -30.81
C TYR A 338 18.64 36.76 -31.06
N ALA A 339 19.52 36.35 -31.97
CA ALA A 339 20.76 37.07 -32.30
C ALA A 339 20.56 38.51 -32.80
N ALA A 340 19.41 38.81 -33.42
CA ALA A 340 19.12 40.14 -33.95
C ALA A 340 18.78 41.16 -32.85
N GLU A 341 17.88 40.81 -31.93
CA GLU A 341 17.30 41.74 -30.97
C GLU A 341 17.70 41.45 -29.51
N HIS A 342 18.26 40.27 -29.24
CA HIS A 342 18.56 39.75 -27.89
C HIS A 342 17.36 39.80 -26.93
N ASP A 343 16.15 39.73 -27.47
CA ASP A 343 14.90 39.79 -26.72
C ASP A 343 14.44 38.37 -26.33
N LEU A 344 14.72 38.01 -25.07
CA LEU A 344 14.25 36.75 -24.49
C LEU A 344 12.73 36.76 -24.22
N ASP A 345 12.13 37.93 -23.97
CA ASP A 345 10.69 38.04 -23.73
C ASP A 345 9.90 37.67 -24.98
N ALA A 346 10.39 38.05 -26.17
CA ALA A 346 9.83 37.61 -27.44
C ALA A 346 9.87 36.08 -27.62
N VAL A 347 11.00 35.45 -27.27
CA VAL A 347 11.16 33.98 -27.33
C VAL A 347 10.17 33.29 -26.39
N VAL A 348 10.10 33.75 -25.13
CA VAL A 348 9.16 33.25 -24.12
C VAL A 348 7.72 33.37 -24.61
N LYS A 349 7.34 34.54 -25.12
CA LYS A 349 5.97 34.80 -25.59
C LYS A 349 5.56 33.89 -26.75
N ASP A 350 6.45 33.66 -27.72
CA ASP A 350 6.18 32.77 -28.84
C ASP A 350 6.00 31.31 -28.37
N VAL A 351 6.90 30.84 -27.51
CA VAL A 351 6.82 29.49 -26.93
C VAL A 351 5.54 29.32 -26.11
N LEU A 352 5.16 30.29 -25.28
CA LEU A 352 3.92 30.24 -24.51
C LEU A 352 2.68 30.22 -25.42
N THR A 353 2.72 30.93 -26.55
CA THR A 353 1.63 30.91 -27.54
C THR A 353 1.48 29.53 -28.19
N LYS A 354 2.61 28.92 -28.55
CA LYS A 354 2.67 27.54 -29.07
C LYS A 354 2.19 26.53 -28.04
N HIS A 355 2.64 26.66 -26.79
CA HIS A 355 2.23 25.83 -25.66
C HIS A 355 0.72 25.91 -25.42
N LYS A 356 0.16 27.12 -25.43
CA LYS A 356 -1.29 27.33 -25.30
C LYS A 356 -2.07 26.59 -26.38
N ARG A 357 -1.68 26.68 -27.65
CA ARG A 357 -2.34 25.95 -28.75
C ARG A 357 -2.27 24.43 -28.57
N ALA A 358 -1.10 23.92 -28.18
CA ALA A 358 -0.93 22.49 -27.90
C ALA A 358 -1.77 22.04 -26.70
N HIS A 359 -1.88 22.89 -25.67
CA HIS A 359 -2.68 22.63 -24.48
C HIS A 359 -4.17 22.61 -24.79
N GLU A 360 -4.67 23.57 -25.57
CA GLU A 360 -6.06 23.63 -26.02
C GLU A 360 -6.44 22.41 -26.86
N ALA A 361 -5.57 22.01 -27.79
CA ALA A 361 -5.74 20.78 -28.57
C ALA A 361 -5.78 19.52 -27.68
N LYS A 362 -4.92 19.44 -26.66
CA LYS A 362 -4.87 18.31 -25.71
C LYS A 362 -6.10 18.23 -24.82
N LEU A 363 -6.68 19.38 -24.46
CA LEU A 363 -7.92 19.46 -23.69
C LEU A 363 -9.19 19.26 -24.55
N GLY A 364 -9.05 19.08 -25.87
CA GLY A 364 -10.17 18.85 -26.77
C GLY A 364 -11.01 20.10 -27.06
N TYR A 365 -10.47 21.30 -26.80
CA TYR A 365 -11.10 22.53 -27.27
C TYR A 365 -10.97 22.58 -28.80
N SER A 366 -12.09 22.73 -29.51
CA SER A 366 -12.09 22.98 -30.94
C SER A 366 -11.42 24.32 -31.21
N VAL A 367 -10.21 24.27 -31.75
CA VAL A 367 -9.52 25.45 -32.26
C VAL A 367 -10.28 25.87 -33.52
N GLU A 368 -11.22 26.81 -33.39
CA GLU A 368 -11.76 27.52 -34.55
C GLU A 368 -10.59 28.28 -35.18
N LEU A 369 -10.23 27.86 -36.40
CA LEU A 369 -9.18 28.41 -37.24
C LEU A 369 -9.51 29.82 -37.73
#